data_AF-A0A954G7X8-F1
#
_entry.id   AF-A0A954G7X8-F1
#
_cell.length_a   1.000
_cell.length_b   1.000
_cell.length_c   1.000
_cell.angle_alpha   90.00
_cell.angle_beta   90.00
_cell.angle_gamma   90.00
#
_symmetry.space_group_name_H-M   'P 1'
#
loop_
_entity.id
_entity.type
_entity.pdbx_description
1 polymer ?
#
loop_
_entity_poly.entity_id
_entity_poly.type
_entity_poly.pdbx_seq_one_letter_code
_entity_poly.pdbx_strand_id
1 'polypeptide(L)'
;VQVVLAIGAQLLDALALLEKRNVIHGDIRPWNVRITPDGIAALVDTGLEPILSPELTIHASLPPRCYDGIAPELIGTGHHPNSQSDLYALGCLLWELLAGRPPFTTGDPLAKLACHQTKTVPDIRSWAPETPAAIAEALVKFIHPDPSQRPATIQDARKIWPAQPQAARKPLIKFHASFQNQSPRAHAETTSEKTGRLPLIAALIFVLSGLSLTLLDEGARSQLLKITSQVSFNQQTVPASQSTSSESKSTDLSASERTGIQLMPPPAENGIILLDSLTPYASTKITTVGPLTIRGISATPAIIQIEDEAFSVVAEQVILENVILVDHSSNSQTQSNTGPKIQPPALLNVTAQNLLLKSCFFAQLDQQRSPTTEINRSAVYWKPIDAQQRTGSHLEVHNTVFAVPEHAIYLTHTPQSLSLNNCLNITSHSTLFFERPPEIDQQISISLKQLTLRNTGPLLLLNWADQKIIPGAIQIETQDCVFDLVQSAL
;
A
#
# COMPACT_ATOMS: atom_id res chain seq x y z
N VAL A 1 5.93 0.51 0.02
CA VAL A 1 7.38 0.44 -0.29
C VAL A 1 8.01 1.77 -0.75
N GLN A 2 7.66 2.34 -1.92
CA GLN A 2 8.37 3.53 -2.45
C GLN A 2 8.36 4.76 -1.51
N VAL A 3 7.25 4.98 -0.81
CA VAL A 3 7.12 6.04 0.22
C VAL A 3 8.13 5.81 1.35
N VAL A 4 8.22 4.60 1.89
CA VAL A 4 9.16 4.27 2.98
C VAL A 4 10.61 4.37 2.53
N LEU A 5 10.91 3.95 1.30
CA LEU A 5 12.24 4.13 0.72
C LEU A 5 12.65 5.61 0.69
N ALA A 6 11.73 6.51 0.33
CA ALA A 6 11.94 7.95 0.33
C ALA A 6 12.13 8.53 1.73
N ILE A 7 11.31 8.10 2.69
CA ILE A 7 11.44 8.50 4.10
C ILE A 7 12.80 8.07 4.64
N GLY A 8 13.17 6.79 4.49
CA GLY A 8 14.45 6.26 4.97
C GLY A 8 15.66 7.02 4.41
N ALA A 9 15.65 7.34 3.11
CA ALA A 9 16.72 8.11 2.49
C ALA A 9 16.85 9.52 3.08
N GLN A 10 15.73 10.26 3.20
CA GLN A 10 15.74 11.62 3.74
C GLN A 10 16.05 11.68 5.24
N LEU A 11 15.57 10.71 6.03
CA LEU A 11 15.87 10.64 7.45
C LEU A 11 17.33 10.25 7.71
N LEU A 12 17.92 9.35 6.92
CA LEU A 12 19.35 9.07 6.99
C LEU A 12 20.20 10.29 6.60
N ASP A 13 19.78 11.08 5.61
CA ASP A 13 20.43 12.36 5.28
C ASP A 13 20.38 13.35 6.46
N ALA A 14 19.23 13.45 7.13
CA ALA A 14 19.08 14.27 8.31
C ALA A 14 19.98 13.80 9.47
N LEU A 15 20.00 12.50 9.75
CA LEU A 15 20.85 11.94 10.81
C LEU A 15 22.34 12.09 10.52
N ALA A 16 22.77 11.97 9.26
CA ALA A 16 24.16 12.22 8.90
C ALA A 16 24.57 13.68 9.15
N LEU A 17 23.65 14.63 8.96
CA LEU A 17 23.88 16.04 9.30
C LEU A 17 23.97 16.26 10.81
N LEU A 18 23.13 15.59 11.60
CA LEU A 18 23.17 15.65 13.06
C LEU A 18 24.46 15.03 13.62
N GLU A 19 24.84 13.85 13.14
CA GLU A 19 26.08 13.17 13.51
C GLU A 19 27.30 14.06 13.23
N LYS A 20 27.37 14.70 12.05
CA LYS A 20 28.44 15.67 11.72
C LYS A 20 28.52 16.87 12.67
N ARG A 21 27.41 17.22 13.31
CA ARG A 21 27.31 18.31 14.28
C ARG A 21 27.44 17.83 15.72
N ASN A 22 27.72 16.54 15.96
CA ASN A 22 27.71 15.90 17.28
C ASN A 22 26.38 16.11 18.02
N VAL A 23 25.27 16.13 17.29
CA VAL A 23 23.91 16.18 17.85
C VAL A 23 23.28 14.81 17.69
N ILE A 24 22.69 14.30 18.76
CA ILE A 24 21.90 13.07 18.75
C ILE A 24 20.43 13.45 18.77
N HIS A 25 19.60 12.78 17.96
CA HIS A 25 18.17 13.02 17.98
C HIS A 25 17.56 12.46 19.28
N GLY A 26 17.83 11.18 19.57
CA GLY A 26 17.46 10.49 20.80
C GLY A 26 16.00 10.06 20.91
N ASP A 27 15.12 10.61 20.06
CA ASP A 27 13.70 10.30 20.08
C ASP A 27 13.06 10.02 18.70
N ILE A 28 13.63 9.09 17.92
CA ILE A 28 13.13 8.81 16.56
C ILE A 28 11.91 7.88 16.62
N ARG A 29 10.71 8.44 16.37
CA ARG A 29 9.41 7.75 16.39
C ARG A 29 8.45 8.38 15.38
N PRO A 30 7.33 7.72 14.99
CA PRO A 30 6.44 8.21 13.94
C PRO A 30 5.92 9.65 14.14
N TRP A 31 5.60 10.07 15.37
CA TRP A 31 5.07 11.42 15.65
C TRP A 31 6.10 12.54 15.53
N ASN A 32 7.39 12.20 15.55
CA ASN A 32 8.50 13.13 15.33
C ASN A 32 8.92 13.19 13.86
N VAL A 33 8.20 12.53 12.95
CA VAL A 33 8.42 12.61 11.51
C VAL A 33 7.29 13.42 10.87
N ARG A 34 7.66 14.47 10.14
CA ARG A 34 6.72 15.32 9.40
C ARG A 34 6.99 15.22 7.91
N ILE A 35 5.92 15.08 7.13
CA ILE A 35 5.98 15.07 5.66
C ILE A 35 5.34 16.35 5.16
N THR A 36 6.10 17.18 4.45
CA THR A 36 5.59 18.43 3.87
C THR A 36 4.89 18.19 2.53
N PRO A 37 4.06 19.13 2.06
CA PRO A 37 3.43 19.07 0.72
C PRO A 37 4.43 18.93 -0.42
N ASP A 38 5.67 19.43 -0.24
CA ASP A 38 6.76 19.36 -1.21
C ASP A 38 7.50 18.02 -1.19
N GLY A 39 7.02 17.05 -0.41
CA GLY A 39 7.61 15.70 -0.30
C GLY A 39 8.90 15.66 0.50
N ILE A 40 9.04 16.54 1.51
CA ILE A 40 10.17 16.54 2.44
C ILE A 40 9.76 15.80 3.72
N ALA A 41 10.52 14.78 4.10
CA ALA A 41 10.41 14.12 5.40
C ALA A 41 11.43 14.73 6.37
N ALA A 42 10.95 15.34 7.45
CA ALA A 42 11.76 16.05 8.44
C ALA A 42 11.56 15.47 9.84
N LEU A 43 12.66 15.38 10.60
CA LEU A 43 12.63 15.11 12.03
C LEU A 43 12.33 16.42 12.79
N VAL A 44 11.39 16.36 13.73
CA VAL A 44 11.07 17.44 14.67
C VAL A 44 11.51 17.05 16.09
N ASP A 45 11.61 18.04 16.98
CA ASP A 45 11.95 17.82 18.40
C ASP A 45 13.35 17.20 18.64
N THR A 46 14.26 17.48 17.71
CA THR A 46 15.65 16.98 17.72
C THR A 46 16.36 17.33 19.03
N GLY A 47 16.83 16.31 19.76
CA GLY A 47 17.67 16.50 20.95
C GLY A 47 16.93 17.05 22.18
N LEU A 48 15.59 17.20 22.14
CA LEU A 48 14.83 17.63 23.32
C LEU A 48 14.75 16.53 24.38
N GLU A 49 14.44 15.30 23.98
CA GLU A 49 14.26 14.19 24.93
C GLU A 49 15.54 13.85 25.70
N PRO A 50 16.74 13.74 25.09
CA PRO A 50 17.97 13.49 25.85
C PRO A 50 18.32 14.59 26.85
N ILE A 51 17.85 15.83 26.63
CA ILE A 51 18.07 16.97 27.52
C ILE A 51 17.07 16.97 28.68
N LEU A 52 15.79 16.67 28.38
CA LEU A 52 14.70 16.69 29.36
C LEU A 52 14.68 15.43 30.22
N SER A 53 15.02 14.29 29.62
CA SER A 53 14.97 12.94 30.20
C SER A 53 16.30 12.21 29.91
N PRO A 54 17.39 12.55 30.61
CA PRO A 54 18.71 12.00 30.32
C PRO A 54 18.80 10.48 30.58
N GLU A 55 17.93 9.95 31.45
CA GLU A 55 17.79 8.53 31.74
C GLU A 55 16.47 7.98 31.22
N LEU A 56 16.49 6.76 30.69
CA LEU A 56 15.27 6.06 30.28
C LEU A 56 14.38 5.78 31.50
N THR A 57 13.31 6.56 31.65
CA THR A 57 12.34 6.42 32.73
C THR A 57 11.02 5.85 32.19
N ILE A 58 10.53 4.80 32.83
CA ILE A 58 9.23 4.22 32.47
C ILE A 58 8.14 5.00 33.19
N HIS A 59 7.31 5.72 32.43
CA HIS A 59 6.16 6.43 32.96
C HIS A 59 4.88 5.63 32.70
N ALA A 60 4.15 5.30 33.76
CA ALA A 60 2.87 4.57 33.66
C ALA A 60 1.79 5.35 32.88
N SER A 61 1.91 6.68 32.79
CA SER A 61 1.03 7.55 32.02
C SER A 61 1.33 7.57 30.52
N LEU A 62 2.49 7.07 30.09
CA LEU A 62 2.86 7.05 28.67
C LEU A 62 2.33 5.78 27.99
N PRO A 63 1.77 5.90 26.77
CA PRO A 63 1.34 4.73 26.00
C PRO A 63 2.50 3.74 25.77
N PRO A 64 2.24 2.41 25.73
CA PRO A 64 3.27 1.41 25.41
C PRO A 64 4.00 1.67 24.09
N ARG A 65 3.35 2.34 23.13
CA ARG A 65 3.95 2.71 21.83
C ARG A 65 5.16 3.62 21.95
N CYS A 66 5.29 4.38 23.05
CA CYS A 66 6.45 5.21 23.30
C CYS A 66 7.77 4.41 23.38
N TYR A 67 7.71 3.08 23.55
CA TYR A 67 8.86 2.23 23.76
C TYR A 67 9.19 1.31 22.56
N ASP A 68 8.49 1.42 21.42
CA ASP A 68 8.58 0.51 20.25
C ASP A 68 9.88 0.61 19.41
N GLY A 69 10.77 1.53 19.77
CA GLY A 69 12.03 1.77 19.06
C GLY A 69 13.20 2.05 19.98
N ILE A 70 13.08 1.73 21.28
CA ILE A 70 14.16 1.94 22.24
C ILE A 70 15.27 0.94 21.97
N ALA A 71 16.48 1.46 21.74
CA ALA A 71 17.65 0.64 21.46
C ALA A 71 18.04 -0.21 22.68
N PRO A 72 18.40 -1.50 22.51
CA PRO A 72 18.62 -2.43 23.62
C PRO A 72 19.68 -1.95 24.61
N GLU A 73 20.72 -1.28 24.11
CA GLU A 73 21.83 -0.75 24.90
C GLU A 73 21.43 0.37 25.87
N LEU A 74 20.29 1.04 25.65
CA LEU A 74 19.78 2.10 26.53
C LEU A 74 18.99 1.55 27.72
N ILE A 75 18.59 0.27 27.68
CA ILE A 75 17.64 -0.29 28.64
C ILE A 75 18.40 -0.80 29.87
N GLY A 76 18.18 -0.16 31.02
CA GLY A 76 18.74 -0.57 32.32
C GLY A 76 20.23 -0.26 32.51
N THR A 77 20.86 0.46 31.58
CA THR A 77 22.30 0.76 31.62
C THR A 77 22.63 2.20 32.06
N GLY A 78 21.66 3.11 32.00
CA GLY A 78 21.86 4.54 32.26
C GLY A 78 22.68 5.27 31.17
N HIS A 79 22.98 4.62 30.04
CA HIS A 79 23.65 5.28 28.93
C HIS A 79 22.75 6.30 28.25
N HIS A 80 23.35 7.39 27.79
CA HIS A 80 22.66 8.35 26.94
C HIS A 80 22.55 7.84 25.49
N PRO A 81 21.50 8.26 24.76
CA PRO A 81 21.39 8.03 23.33
C PRO A 81 22.64 8.49 22.56
N ASN A 82 22.98 7.72 21.53
CA ASN A 82 24.06 8.00 20.58
C ASN A 82 23.61 7.69 19.13
N SER A 83 24.49 7.91 18.14
CA SER A 83 24.17 7.68 16.72
C SER A 83 23.73 6.24 16.43
N GLN A 84 24.28 5.25 17.14
CA GLN A 84 23.92 3.84 16.98
C GLN A 84 22.49 3.57 17.48
N SER A 85 22.09 4.19 18.59
CA SER A 85 20.73 4.09 19.10
C SER A 85 19.70 4.81 18.20
N ASP A 86 20.06 5.95 17.62
CA ASP A 86 19.24 6.64 16.62
C ASP A 86 19.04 5.77 15.37
N LEU A 87 20.11 5.10 14.92
CA LEU A 87 20.02 4.20 13.77
C LEU A 87 19.09 3.01 14.03
N TYR A 88 19.13 2.46 15.24
CA TYR A 88 18.21 1.40 15.65
C TYR A 88 16.75 1.88 15.68
N ALA A 89 16.51 3.04 16.28
CA ALA A 89 15.17 3.64 16.35
C ALA A 89 14.62 3.95 14.95
N LEU A 90 15.46 4.48 14.05
CA LEU A 90 15.11 4.66 12.64
C LEU A 90 14.80 3.32 11.95
N GLY A 91 15.59 2.28 12.20
CA GLY A 91 15.33 0.94 11.68
C GLY A 91 13.96 0.41 12.13
N CYS A 92 13.61 0.55 13.42
CA CYS A 92 12.31 0.16 13.95
C CYS A 92 11.17 0.98 13.35
N LEU A 93 11.35 2.29 13.18
CA LEU A 93 10.39 3.17 12.50
C LEU A 93 10.15 2.72 11.05
N LEU A 94 11.20 2.47 10.27
CA LEU A 94 11.07 2.06 8.87
C LEU A 94 10.45 0.67 8.74
N TRP A 95 10.78 -0.24 9.67
CA TRP A 95 10.11 -1.53 9.80
C TRP A 95 8.62 -1.34 10.07
N GLU A 96 8.25 -0.46 11.02
CA GLU A 96 6.86 -0.16 11.38
C GLU A 96 6.08 0.41 10.19
N LEU A 97 6.68 1.33 9.44
CA LEU A 97 6.05 1.91 8.25
C LEU A 97 5.83 0.88 7.12
N LEU A 98 6.68 -0.14 7.02
CA LEU A 98 6.51 -1.23 6.05
C LEU A 98 5.50 -2.26 6.50
N ALA A 99 5.49 -2.62 7.79
CA ALA A 99 4.58 -3.62 8.35
C ALA A 99 3.18 -3.05 8.62
N GLY A 100 3.07 -1.75 8.86
CA GLY A 100 1.86 -1.08 9.35
C GLY A 100 1.67 -1.22 10.86
N ARG A 101 2.68 -1.72 11.58
CA ARG A 101 2.66 -1.97 13.03
C ARG A 101 4.08 -2.04 13.58
N PRO A 102 4.32 -1.79 14.89
CA PRO A 102 5.65 -1.89 15.47
C PRO A 102 6.16 -3.35 15.51
N PRO A 103 7.49 -3.56 15.58
CA PRO A 103 8.10 -4.90 15.69
C PRO A 103 7.51 -5.79 16.78
N PHE A 104 7.16 -5.18 17.93
CA PHE A 104 6.58 -5.85 19.08
C PHE A 104 5.25 -5.20 19.45
N THR A 105 4.15 -5.86 19.10
CA THR A 105 2.80 -5.27 19.16
C THR A 105 2.15 -5.32 20.53
N THR A 106 2.48 -6.31 21.35
CA THR A 106 1.79 -6.62 22.60
C THR A 106 2.68 -6.40 23.82
N GLY A 107 2.04 -6.09 24.96
CA GLY A 107 2.71 -5.91 26.24
C GLY A 107 2.61 -4.48 26.78
N ASP A 108 2.78 -4.38 28.09
CA ASP A 108 2.99 -3.11 28.79
C ASP A 108 4.39 -2.54 28.44
N PRO A 109 4.72 -1.31 28.88
CA PRO A 109 6.03 -0.72 28.60
C PRO A 109 7.21 -1.63 28.95
N LEU A 110 7.15 -2.34 30.07
CA LEU A 110 8.23 -3.20 30.54
C LEU A 110 8.40 -4.42 29.63
N ALA A 111 7.30 -5.05 29.22
CA ALA A 111 7.31 -6.17 28.29
C ALA A 111 7.89 -5.79 26.91
N LYS A 112 7.60 -4.57 26.43
CA LYS A 112 8.18 -4.06 25.18
C LYS A 112 9.68 -3.85 25.28
N LEU A 113 10.14 -3.19 26.35
CA LEU A 113 11.56 -3.03 26.62
C LEU A 113 12.27 -4.38 26.73
N ALA A 114 11.68 -5.34 27.46
CA ALA A 114 12.20 -6.70 27.56
C ALA A 114 12.26 -7.39 26.18
N CYS A 115 11.29 -7.18 25.29
CA CYS A 115 11.34 -7.72 23.94
C CYS A 115 12.51 -7.15 23.13
N HIS A 116 12.75 -5.83 23.17
CA HIS A 116 13.92 -5.25 22.50
C HIS A 116 15.25 -5.76 23.11
N GLN A 117 15.32 -6.01 24.41
CA GLN A 117 16.52 -6.57 25.05
C GLN A 117 16.76 -8.04 24.72
N THR A 118 15.71 -8.86 24.63
CA THR A 118 15.83 -10.34 24.64
C THR A 118 15.46 -11.01 23.33
N LYS A 119 14.69 -10.33 22.47
CA LYS A 119 14.21 -10.88 21.20
C LYS A 119 14.85 -10.13 20.03
N THR A 120 15.06 -10.84 18.95
CA THR A 120 15.44 -10.23 17.67
C THR A 120 14.20 -9.69 16.96
N VAL A 121 14.30 -8.49 16.39
CA VAL A 121 13.24 -7.96 15.52
C VAL A 121 13.06 -8.91 14.32
N PRO A 122 11.84 -9.36 14.00
CA PRO A 122 11.61 -10.26 12.88
C PRO A 122 12.02 -9.64 11.53
N ASP A 123 12.41 -10.48 10.56
CA ASP A 123 12.60 -10.03 9.18
C ASP A 123 11.29 -9.41 8.66
N ILE A 124 11.37 -8.19 8.14
CA ILE A 124 10.22 -7.44 7.63
C ILE A 124 9.46 -8.19 6.54
N ARG A 125 10.13 -9.06 5.77
CA ARG A 125 9.49 -9.86 4.72
C ARG A 125 8.52 -10.91 5.27
N SER A 126 8.57 -11.17 6.57
CA SER A 126 7.58 -12.00 7.29
C SER A 126 6.25 -11.26 7.54
N TRP A 127 6.18 -9.97 7.20
CA TRP A 127 5.04 -9.07 7.43
C TRP A 127 4.63 -8.32 6.17
N ALA A 128 5.63 -7.90 5.40
CA ALA A 128 5.51 -7.21 4.13
C ALA A 128 6.35 -7.98 3.10
N PRO A 129 5.88 -9.13 2.59
CA PRO A 129 6.63 -9.98 1.66
C PRO A 129 6.96 -9.26 0.34
N GLU A 130 6.23 -8.21 -0.01
CA GLU A 130 6.51 -7.32 -1.14
C GLU A 130 7.75 -6.43 -0.94
N THR A 131 8.35 -6.43 0.25
CA THR A 131 9.53 -5.60 0.56
C THR A 131 10.76 -6.07 -0.24
N PRO A 132 11.36 -5.19 -1.06
CA PRO A 132 12.58 -5.52 -1.80
C PRO A 132 13.71 -5.99 -0.88
N ALA A 133 14.46 -7.01 -1.31
CA ALA A 133 15.55 -7.61 -0.52
C ALA A 133 16.54 -6.58 0.01
N ALA A 134 16.94 -5.60 -0.82
CA ALA A 134 17.88 -4.56 -0.43
C ALA A 134 17.38 -3.68 0.74
N ILE A 135 16.07 -3.43 0.86
CA ILE A 135 15.49 -2.73 2.02
C ILE A 135 15.52 -3.64 3.24
N ALA A 136 15.07 -4.89 3.09
CA ALA A 136 15.02 -5.86 4.19
C ALA A 136 16.41 -6.09 4.80
N GLU A 137 17.43 -6.28 3.97
CA GLU A 137 18.83 -6.47 4.38
C GLU A 137 19.41 -5.23 5.08
N ALA A 138 19.05 -4.02 4.63
CA ALA A 138 19.44 -2.80 5.31
C ALA A 138 18.81 -2.70 6.72
N LEU A 139 17.52 -3.02 6.84
CA LEU A 139 16.81 -3.00 8.11
C LEU A 139 17.40 -3.99 9.10
N VAL A 140 17.72 -5.22 8.68
CA VAL A 140 18.37 -6.23 9.54
C VAL A 140 19.66 -5.68 10.17
N LYS A 141 20.44 -4.89 9.43
CA LYS A 141 21.65 -4.25 9.95
C LYS A 141 21.36 -3.09 10.89
N PHE A 142 20.33 -2.29 10.62
CA PHE A 142 19.99 -1.13 11.46
C PHE A 142 19.43 -1.55 12.82
N ILE A 143 18.59 -2.59 12.84
CA ILE A 143 17.89 -3.07 14.04
C ILE A 143 18.63 -4.20 14.77
N HIS A 144 19.92 -4.40 14.49
CA HIS A 144 20.69 -5.43 15.17
C HIS A 144 20.78 -5.12 16.68
N PRO A 145 20.55 -6.08 17.59
CA PRO A 145 20.53 -5.79 19.02
C PRO A 145 21.89 -5.33 19.55
N ASP A 146 22.98 -5.94 19.09
CA ASP A 146 24.35 -5.48 19.36
C ASP A 146 24.70 -4.26 18.46
N PRO A 147 25.00 -3.08 19.04
CA PRO A 147 25.36 -1.88 18.27
C PRO A 147 26.66 -2.05 17.47
N SER A 148 27.56 -2.96 17.82
CA SER A 148 28.80 -3.20 17.07
C SER A 148 28.59 -3.85 15.70
N GLN A 149 27.45 -4.52 15.51
CA GLN A 149 27.06 -5.17 14.26
C GLN A 149 26.26 -4.24 13.34
N ARG A 150 25.90 -3.04 13.82
CA ARG A 150 25.27 -1.99 13.03
C ARG A 150 26.36 -1.25 12.22
N PRO A 151 25.99 -0.55 11.13
CA PRO A 151 26.91 0.33 10.42
C PRO A 151 27.59 1.31 11.38
N ALA A 152 28.92 1.40 11.35
CA ALA A 152 29.69 2.18 12.32
C ALA A 152 29.36 3.69 12.32
N THR A 153 28.94 4.22 11.17
CA THR A 153 28.54 5.62 10.99
C THR A 153 27.20 5.69 10.24
N ILE A 154 26.47 6.80 10.41
CA ILE A 154 25.25 7.03 9.60
C ILE A 154 25.59 7.14 8.12
N GLN A 155 26.78 7.60 7.78
CA GLN A 155 27.26 7.65 6.40
C GLN A 155 27.40 6.24 5.78
N ASP A 156 27.79 5.23 6.56
CA ASP A 156 27.83 3.85 6.09
C ASP A 156 26.42 3.24 5.99
N ALA A 157 25.53 3.59 6.91
CA ALA A 157 24.11 3.23 6.81
C ALA A 157 23.47 3.77 5.51
N ARG A 158 23.78 5.01 5.12
CA ARG A 158 23.34 5.62 3.84
C ARG A 158 23.79 4.85 2.60
N LYS A 159 24.99 4.26 2.62
CA LYS A 159 25.51 3.47 1.48
C LYS A 159 24.77 2.13 1.34
N ILE A 160 24.30 1.58 2.46
CA ILE A 160 23.57 0.31 2.50
C ILE A 160 22.12 0.50 2.10
N TRP A 161 21.50 1.63 2.47
CA TRP A 161 20.13 1.94 2.07
C TRP A 161 20.02 2.07 0.53
N PRO A 162 19.02 1.47 -0.12
CA PRO A 162 18.93 1.48 -1.58
C PRO A 162 18.91 2.91 -2.14
N ALA A 163 19.81 3.18 -3.08
CA ALA A 163 19.95 4.49 -3.69
C ALA A 163 18.64 4.90 -4.38
N GLN A 164 18.18 6.12 -4.11
CA GLN A 164 16.98 6.65 -4.71
C GLN A 164 17.36 7.53 -5.92
N PRO A 165 16.69 7.39 -7.08
CA PRO A 165 16.82 8.37 -8.15
C PRO A 165 16.47 9.78 -7.62
N GLN A 166 17.04 10.83 -8.21
CA GLN A 166 16.82 12.25 -7.86
C GLN A 166 15.34 12.70 -7.77
N ALA A 167 14.38 11.84 -8.11
CA ALA A 167 12.93 12.00 -7.95
C ALA A 167 12.35 11.55 -6.58
N ALA A 168 13.16 11.48 -5.53
CA ALA A 168 12.81 11.07 -4.15
C ALA A 168 11.55 11.75 -3.55
N ARG A 169 11.18 12.94 -4.03
CA ARG A 169 10.04 13.71 -3.51
C ARG A 169 8.70 13.30 -4.12
N LYS A 170 8.66 12.82 -5.37
CA LYS A 170 7.39 12.53 -6.07
C LYS A 170 6.50 11.52 -5.32
N PRO A 171 7.02 10.40 -4.79
CA PRO A 171 6.21 9.47 -4.01
C PRO A 171 5.62 10.13 -2.76
N LEU A 172 6.39 10.98 -2.07
CA LEU A 172 5.94 11.67 -0.86
C LEU A 172 4.93 12.78 -1.14
N ILE A 173 5.07 13.51 -2.24
CA ILE A 173 4.07 14.50 -2.69
C ILE A 173 2.74 13.80 -2.97
N LYS A 174 2.77 12.69 -3.72
CA LYS A 174 1.57 11.89 -4.01
C LYS A 174 0.95 11.32 -2.73
N PHE A 175 1.78 10.81 -1.83
CA PHE A 175 1.34 10.28 -0.55
C PHE A 175 0.68 11.37 0.30
N HIS A 176 1.30 12.54 0.44
CA HIS A 176 0.73 13.68 1.15
C HIS A 176 -0.59 14.14 0.53
N ALA A 177 -0.67 14.22 -0.80
CA ALA A 177 -1.90 14.59 -1.52
C ALA A 177 -3.04 13.59 -1.30
N SER A 178 -2.75 12.30 -1.08
CA SER A 178 -3.79 11.28 -0.83
C SER A 178 -4.63 11.58 0.43
N PHE A 179 -4.01 12.13 1.49
CA PHE A 179 -4.73 12.53 2.71
C PHE A 179 -5.66 13.72 2.50
N GLN A 180 -5.36 14.60 1.54
CA GLN A 180 -6.21 15.75 1.20
C GLN A 180 -7.51 15.33 0.51
N ASN A 181 -7.52 14.16 -0.15
CA ASN A 181 -8.69 13.62 -0.83
C ASN A 181 -9.54 12.71 0.06
N GLN A 182 -8.99 12.23 1.20
CA GLN A 182 -9.65 11.28 2.11
C GLN A 182 -10.33 11.94 3.32
N SER A 183 -9.97 13.18 3.66
CA SER A 183 -10.71 13.94 4.66
C SER A 183 -11.91 14.59 3.99
N PRO A 184 -13.18 14.29 4.37
CA PRO A 184 -14.29 15.11 3.92
C PRO A 184 -13.97 16.53 4.37
N ARG A 185 -13.74 17.40 3.39
CA ARG A 185 -13.82 18.82 3.68
C ARG A 185 -15.23 19.01 4.19
N ALA A 186 -15.38 19.30 5.48
CA ALA A 186 -16.43 20.21 5.86
C ALA A 186 -16.22 21.37 4.89
N HIS A 187 -17.10 21.48 3.90
CA HIS A 187 -17.33 22.78 3.31
C HIS A 187 -17.74 23.60 4.52
N ALA A 188 -16.76 24.26 5.14
CA ALA A 188 -16.99 25.60 5.60
C ALA A 188 -17.54 26.23 4.32
N GLU A 189 -18.86 26.25 4.22
CA GLU A 189 -19.54 27.29 3.49
C GLU A 189 -18.89 28.53 4.08
N THR A 190 -17.87 29.02 3.39
CA THR A 190 -17.59 30.42 3.41
C THR A 190 -18.88 30.98 2.84
N THR A 191 -19.85 31.23 3.72
CA THR A 191 -20.72 32.37 3.58
C THR A 191 -19.74 33.53 3.48
N SER A 192 -19.24 33.75 2.27
CA SER A 192 -18.83 35.04 1.81
C SER A 192 -20.09 35.85 1.97
N GLU A 193 -20.31 36.37 3.18
CA GLU A 193 -21.08 37.58 3.33
C GLU A 193 -20.42 38.54 2.37
N LYS A 194 -21.03 38.66 1.19
CA LYS A 194 -20.88 39.84 0.37
C LYS A 194 -21.28 40.95 1.32
N THR A 195 -20.29 41.58 1.95
CA THR A 195 -20.44 42.89 2.58
C THR A 195 -20.96 43.77 1.47
N GLY A 196 -22.29 43.84 1.36
CA GLY A 196 -22.98 44.70 0.41
C GLY A 196 -22.40 46.08 0.61
N ARG A 197 -22.24 46.87 -0.45
CA ARG A 197 -21.58 48.19 -0.39
C ARG A 197 -22.26 49.21 0.55
N LEU A 198 -23.31 48.84 1.29
CA LEU A 198 -24.04 49.70 2.22
C LEU A 198 -23.23 50.27 3.39
N PRO A 199 -22.41 49.53 4.16
CA PRO A 199 -21.65 50.12 5.26
C PRO A 199 -20.48 50.98 4.74
N LEU A 200 -19.98 50.70 3.53
CA LEU A 200 -18.93 51.50 2.89
C LEU A 200 -19.49 52.81 2.29
N ILE A 201 -20.71 52.78 1.75
CA ILE A 201 -21.47 53.99 1.35
C ILE A 201 -21.87 54.79 2.59
N ALA A 202 -22.32 54.15 3.67
CA ALA A 202 -22.64 54.83 4.93
C ALA A 202 -21.39 55.49 5.56
N ALA A 203 -20.25 54.79 5.56
CA ALA A 203 -18.97 55.36 5.99
C ALA A 203 -18.54 56.53 5.09
N LEU A 204 -18.72 56.42 3.77
CA LEU A 204 -18.40 57.51 2.83
C LEU A 204 -19.31 58.73 3.05
N ILE A 205 -20.60 58.54 3.32
CA ILE A 205 -21.53 59.63 3.66
C ILE A 205 -21.16 60.25 5.00
N PHE A 206 -20.77 59.46 5.99
CA PHE A 206 -20.32 59.95 7.30
C PHE A 206 -19.00 60.74 7.19
N VAL A 207 -18.06 60.26 6.36
CA VAL A 207 -16.81 60.96 6.05
C VAL A 207 -17.08 62.23 5.25
N LEU A 208 -17.96 62.21 4.25
CA LEU A 208 -18.31 63.41 3.45
C LEU A 208 -19.07 64.46 4.25
N SER A 209 -19.96 64.05 5.17
CA SER A 209 -20.67 64.97 6.07
C SER A 209 -19.74 65.55 7.12
N GLY A 210 -18.83 64.75 7.69
CA GLY A 210 -17.75 65.25 8.54
C GLY A 210 -16.80 66.20 7.80
N LEU A 211 -16.44 65.87 6.57
CA LEU A 211 -15.56 66.70 5.73
C LEU A 211 -16.26 68.03 5.35
N SER A 212 -17.57 67.99 5.04
CA SER A 212 -18.37 69.19 4.78
C SER A 212 -18.51 70.08 6.01
N LEU A 213 -18.57 69.51 7.21
CA LEU A 213 -18.57 70.25 8.48
C LEU A 213 -17.20 70.87 8.77
N THR A 214 -16.09 70.20 8.41
CA THR A 214 -14.73 70.77 8.53
C THR A 214 -14.40 71.77 7.41
N LEU A 215 -15.09 71.73 6.28
CA LEU A 215 -14.92 72.65 5.14
C LEU A 215 -15.83 73.89 5.21
N LEU A 216 -16.72 73.95 6.21
CA LEU A 216 -17.50 75.13 6.60
C LEU A 216 -16.83 75.93 7.73
N ASP A 217 -15.69 75.46 8.23
CA ASP A 217 -14.81 76.22 9.11
C ASP A 217 -13.75 76.95 8.24
N GLU A 218 -13.75 78.27 8.29
CA GLU A 218 -13.10 79.18 7.32
C GLU A 218 -11.55 79.12 7.28
N GLY A 219 -10.91 78.20 8.02
CA GLY A 219 -9.46 78.20 8.25
C GLY A 219 -8.58 77.32 7.35
N ALA A 220 -9.11 76.34 6.61
CA ALA A 220 -8.28 75.24 6.05
C ALA A 220 -8.24 75.13 4.51
N ARG A 221 -8.37 76.25 3.79
CA ARG A 221 -8.62 76.26 2.33
C ARG A 221 -7.41 76.42 1.39
N SER A 222 -6.17 76.24 1.83
CA SER A 222 -5.00 76.56 0.98
C SER A 222 -3.98 75.44 0.72
N GLN A 223 -4.18 74.19 1.15
CA GLN A 223 -3.15 73.14 0.95
C GLN A 223 -3.57 71.86 0.22
N LEU A 224 -4.83 71.72 -0.21
CA LEU A 224 -5.32 70.50 -0.88
C LEU A 224 -5.68 70.67 -2.36
N LEU A 225 -5.11 71.69 -3.00
CA LEU A 225 -5.11 71.86 -4.46
C LEU A 225 -3.68 71.69 -4.99
N LYS A 226 -3.17 70.45 -4.97
CA LYS A 226 -1.96 70.10 -5.73
C LYS A 226 -1.70 68.63 -6.01
N ILE A 227 -2.62 67.71 -5.70
CA ILE A 227 -2.41 66.28 -5.95
C ILE A 227 -3.63 65.68 -6.64
N THR A 228 -3.98 66.24 -7.80
CA THR A 228 -4.86 65.63 -8.80
C THR A 228 -4.36 65.98 -10.19
N SER A 229 -3.37 65.23 -10.68
CA SER A 229 -3.12 65.13 -12.12
C SER A 229 -2.41 63.82 -12.43
N GLN A 230 -2.93 63.13 -13.46
CA GLN A 230 -2.38 61.96 -14.16
C GLN A 230 -2.76 60.63 -13.47
N VAL A 231 -3.47 59.68 -14.09
CA VAL A 231 -3.36 59.16 -15.47
C VAL A 231 -4.72 58.61 -15.96
N SER A 232 -5.01 58.85 -17.24
CA SER A 232 -6.19 58.40 -18.00
C SER A 232 -6.04 56.97 -18.54
N PHE A 233 -7.17 56.27 -18.66
CA PHE A 233 -7.36 55.02 -19.42
C PHE A 233 -8.22 55.29 -20.67
N ASN A 234 -7.91 54.64 -21.80
CA ASN A 234 -8.89 54.24 -22.84
C ASN A 234 -8.24 53.22 -23.81
N GLN A 235 -8.79 52.00 -23.96
CA GLN A 235 -9.79 51.52 -24.95
C GLN A 235 -9.17 51.22 -26.34
N GLN A 236 -9.03 49.93 -26.72
CA GLN A 236 -9.94 49.06 -27.50
C GLN A 236 -9.76 49.14 -29.03
N THR A 237 -9.56 47.99 -29.72
CA THR A 237 -10.41 47.43 -30.82
C THR A 237 -9.76 46.22 -31.53
N VAL A 238 -10.60 45.33 -32.07
CA VAL A 238 -10.33 44.08 -32.86
C VAL A 238 -10.70 44.34 -34.35
N PRO A 239 -10.29 43.55 -35.37
CA PRO A 239 -11.05 42.34 -35.79
C PRO A 239 -10.26 41.16 -36.48
N ALA A 240 -10.85 39.95 -36.40
CA ALA A 240 -11.04 38.81 -37.35
C ALA A 240 -10.02 38.51 -38.51
N SER A 241 -9.75 37.31 -39.05
CA SER A 241 -10.46 36.02 -39.25
C SER A 241 -9.50 34.93 -39.82
N GLN A 242 -9.98 33.67 -39.87
CA GLN A 242 -9.72 32.58 -40.86
C GLN A 242 -9.01 31.28 -40.43
N SER A 243 -9.69 30.21 -40.84
CA SER A 243 -9.48 28.76 -40.74
C SER A 243 -8.62 28.18 -41.86
N THR A 244 -7.99 27.01 -41.64
CA THR A 244 -7.90 25.93 -42.67
C THR A 244 -7.44 24.60 -42.05
N SER A 245 -8.01 23.53 -42.61
CA SER A 245 -7.84 22.10 -42.35
C SER A 245 -6.63 21.48 -43.05
N SER A 246 -6.11 20.36 -42.56
CA SER A 246 -5.65 19.24 -43.42
C SER A 246 -5.41 17.95 -42.61
N GLU A 247 -6.11 16.90 -43.02
CA GLU A 247 -5.80 15.49 -42.77
C GLU A 247 -4.66 15.02 -43.68
N SER A 248 -3.90 14.00 -43.26
CA SER A 248 -3.39 12.97 -44.19
C SER A 248 -3.15 11.63 -43.46
N LYS A 249 -3.52 10.56 -44.15
CA LYS A 249 -3.59 9.16 -43.74
C LYS A 249 -2.31 8.38 -44.07
N SER A 250 -2.11 7.30 -43.30
CA SER A 250 -1.66 5.94 -43.67
C SER A 250 -0.31 5.69 -44.34
N THR A 251 0.45 4.76 -43.77
CA THR A 251 0.92 3.56 -44.52
C THR A 251 1.27 2.40 -43.59
N ASP A 252 0.71 1.24 -43.93
CA ASP A 252 0.87 -0.08 -43.33
C ASP A 252 2.28 -0.66 -43.51
N LEU A 253 2.80 -1.31 -42.45
CA LEU A 253 3.79 -2.38 -42.56
C LEU A 253 3.51 -3.48 -41.51
N SER A 254 3.06 -4.63 -42.01
CA SER A 254 3.27 -6.01 -41.53
C SER A 254 3.05 -6.34 -40.04
N ALA A 255 1.88 -6.94 -39.77
CA ALA A 255 1.56 -7.68 -38.56
C ALA A 255 2.19 -9.09 -38.56
N SER A 256 3.32 -9.27 -37.86
CA SER A 256 3.76 -10.55 -37.26
C SER A 256 5.02 -10.47 -36.38
N GLU A 257 5.36 -9.31 -35.78
CA GLU A 257 6.51 -9.19 -34.85
C GLU A 257 6.23 -8.22 -33.69
N ARG A 258 5.04 -8.26 -33.07
CA ARG A 258 4.70 -7.37 -31.95
C ARG A 258 3.88 -8.05 -30.86
N THR A 259 4.54 -8.89 -30.06
CA THR A 259 4.25 -9.08 -28.63
C THR A 259 5.45 -9.85 -28.06
N GLY A 260 6.22 -9.23 -27.16
CA GLY A 260 7.35 -9.88 -26.47
C GLY A 260 6.90 -10.90 -25.41
N ILE A 261 5.84 -11.65 -25.69
CA ILE A 261 5.18 -12.60 -24.79
C ILE A 261 5.49 -14.01 -25.28
N GLN A 262 5.94 -14.87 -24.37
CA GLN A 262 6.30 -16.25 -24.65
C GLN A 262 5.12 -17.20 -24.38
N LEU A 263 5.04 -18.30 -25.13
CA LEU A 263 4.11 -19.38 -24.83
C LEU A 263 4.61 -20.23 -23.66
N MET A 264 3.70 -20.66 -22.79
CA MET A 264 4.04 -21.53 -21.66
C MET A 264 4.56 -22.89 -22.15
N PRO A 265 5.69 -23.40 -21.60
CA PRO A 265 6.21 -24.70 -22.01
C PRO A 265 5.30 -25.84 -21.53
N PRO A 266 5.25 -26.98 -22.24
CA PRO A 266 4.48 -28.13 -21.80
C PRO A 266 5.06 -28.72 -20.50
N PRO A 267 4.24 -29.39 -19.67
CA PRO A 267 4.73 -30.11 -18.50
C PRO A 267 5.77 -31.17 -18.88
N ALA A 268 6.87 -31.24 -18.13
CA ALA A 268 7.81 -32.35 -18.22
C ALA A 268 7.18 -33.66 -17.72
N GLU A 269 7.85 -34.81 -17.92
CA GLU A 269 7.35 -36.14 -17.50
C GLU A 269 7.03 -36.22 -15.99
N ASN A 270 7.69 -35.41 -15.17
CA ASN A 270 7.47 -35.31 -13.73
C ASN A 270 6.41 -34.27 -13.33
N GLY A 271 5.68 -33.69 -14.29
CA GLY A 271 4.66 -32.67 -14.04
C GLY A 271 5.22 -31.29 -13.68
N ILE A 272 6.49 -30.99 -13.97
CA ILE A 272 7.10 -29.69 -13.65
C ILE A 272 7.17 -28.80 -14.90
N ILE A 273 6.75 -27.55 -14.74
CA ILE A 273 6.90 -26.44 -15.68
C ILE A 273 7.83 -25.40 -15.05
N LEU A 274 8.93 -25.11 -15.72
CA LEU A 274 9.90 -24.10 -15.29
C LEU A 274 9.74 -22.85 -16.16
N LEU A 275 9.62 -21.69 -15.51
CA LEU A 275 9.46 -20.40 -16.17
C LEU A 275 10.67 -19.51 -15.87
N ASP A 276 11.22 -18.89 -16.91
CA ASP A 276 12.21 -17.83 -16.73
C ASP A 276 11.55 -16.50 -16.31
N SER A 277 12.37 -15.52 -15.96
CA SER A 277 11.91 -14.19 -15.52
C SER A 277 12.18 -13.07 -16.51
N LEU A 278 12.67 -13.39 -17.71
CA LEU A 278 13.12 -12.38 -18.69
C LEU A 278 11.97 -11.94 -19.60
N THR A 279 11.06 -12.86 -19.91
CA THR A 279 9.90 -12.59 -20.78
C THR A 279 8.59 -13.03 -20.12
N PRO A 280 7.51 -12.23 -20.23
CA PRO A 280 6.20 -12.61 -19.73
C PRO A 280 5.64 -13.81 -20.52
N TYR A 281 4.91 -14.69 -19.84
CA TYR A 281 4.26 -15.85 -20.42
C TYR A 281 2.77 -15.60 -20.62
N ALA A 282 2.22 -16.00 -21.77
CA ALA A 282 0.78 -15.94 -22.01
C ALA A 282 0.03 -16.96 -21.13
N SER A 283 -1.15 -16.58 -20.62
CA SER A 283 -2.05 -17.52 -19.95
C SER A 283 -2.49 -18.64 -20.91
N THR A 284 -2.63 -19.85 -20.37
CA THR A 284 -3.07 -21.03 -21.13
C THR A 284 -3.91 -21.97 -20.26
N LYS A 285 -4.48 -23.00 -20.87
CA LYS A 285 -5.18 -24.07 -20.16
C LYS A 285 -4.29 -25.32 -20.09
N ILE A 286 -4.00 -25.78 -18.87
CA ILE A 286 -3.20 -26.97 -18.60
C ILE A 286 -4.08 -28.03 -17.94
N THR A 287 -3.97 -29.27 -18.42
CA THR A 287 -4.65 -30.42 -17.83
C THR A 287 -3.68 -31.58 -17.79
N THR A 288 -3.44 -32.13 -16.59
CA THR A 288 -2.52 -33.25 -16.37
C THR A 288 -3.14 -34.31 -15.46
N VAL A 289 -2.69 -35.56 -15.63
CA VAL A 289 -2.99 -36.65 -14.71
C VAL A 289 -1.86 -36.71 -13.68
N GLY A 290 -2.16 -36.51 -12.40
CA GLY A 290 -1.18 -36.44 -11.31
C GLY A 290 -0.82 -35.00 -10.89
N PRO A 291 0.27 -34.81 -10.13
CA PRO A 291 0.67 -33.51 -9.59
C PRO A 291 1.29 -32.61 -10.67
N LEU A 292 1.02 -31.30 -10.60
CA LEU A 292 1.59 -30.28 -11.46
C LEU A 292 2.29 -29.21 -10.62
N THR A 293 3.54 -28.87 -10.97
CA THR A 293 4.28 -27.76 -10.36
C THR A 293 4.68 -26.74 -11.43
N ILE A 294 4.32 -25.48 -11.25
CA ILE A 294 4.75 -24.37 -12.09
C ILE A 294 5.63 -23.45 -11.24
N ARG A 295 6.89 -23.27 -11.64
CA ARG A 295 7.90 -22.57 -10.83
C ARG A 295 8.73 -21.57 -11.63
N GLY A 296 8.84 -20.35 -11.11
CA GLY A 296 9.84 -19.38 -11.57
C GLY A 296 11.25 -19.72 -11.06
N ILE A 297 12.22 -19.87 -11.95
CA ILE A 297 13.58 -20.35 -11.60
C ILE A 297 14.55 -19.27 -11.11
N SER A 298 14.24 -18.00 -11.38
CA SER A 298 15.12 -16.87 -11.07
C SER A 298 14.86 -16.27 -9.67
N ALA A 299 15.79 -15.44 -9.19
CA ALA A 299 15.59 -14.64 -7.98
C ALA A 299 14.41 -13.65 -8.11
N THR A 300 14.13 -13.20 -9.33
CA THR A 300 12.92 -12.45 -9.68
C THR A 300 11.81 -13.41 -10.10
N PRO A 301 10.56 -13.24 -9.62
CA PRO A 301 9.45 -14.10 -10.03
C PRO A 301 9.20 -14.08 -11.54
N ALA A 302 8.70 -15.20 -12.08
CA ALA A 302 8.24 -15.27 -13.46
C ALA A 302 6.89 -14.54 -13.62
N ILE A 303 6.65 -13.89 -14.75
CA ILE A 303 5.40 -13.16 -15.01
C ILE A 303 4.51 -13.99 -15.93
N ILE A 304 3.28 -14.27 -15.48
CA ILE A 304 2.20 -14.81 -16.32
C ILE A 304 1.21 -13.67 -16.57
N GLN A 305 1.06 -13.35 -17.84
CA GLN A 305 0.17 -12.30 -18.32
C GLN A 305 -1.20 -12.90 -18.65
N ILE A 306 -2.24 -12.42 -17.97
CA ILE A 306 -3.62 -12.81 -18.21
C ILE A 306 -4.21 -11.84 -19.23
N GLU A 307 -4.58 -12.36 -20.41
CA GLU A 307 -5.28 -11.59 -21.45
C GLU A 307 -6.79 -11.81 -21.29
N ASP A 308 -7.47 -12.36 -22.30
CA ASP A 308 -8.92 -12.54 -22.27
C ASP A 308 -9.34 -13.71 -21.37
N GLU A 309 -8.65 -14.85 -21.46
CA GLU A 309 -8.95 -16.05 -20.68
C GLU A 309 -8.09 -16.17 -19.41
N ALA A 310 -8.75 -16.61 -18.33
CA ALA A 310 -8.10 -16.91 -17.07
C ALA A 310 -7.08 -18.06 -17.23
N PHE A 311 -5.96 -17.97 -16.52
CA PHE A 311 -5.00 -19.07 -16.47
C PHE A 311 -5.66 -20.28 -15.80
N SER A 312 -5.83 -21.38 -16.52
CA SER A 312 -6.68 -22.49 -16.08
C SER A 312 -5.87 -23.78 -15.92
N VAL A 313 -5.91 -24.36 -14.72
CA VAL A 313 -5.10 -25.53 -14.37
C VAL A 313 -5.99 -26.62 -13.78
N VAL A 314 -5.85 -27.84 -14.31
CA VAL A 314 -6.55 -29.04 -13.82
C VAL A 314 -5.52 -30.13 -13.56
N ALA A 315 -5.34 -30.51 -12.29
CA ALA A 315 -4.40 -31.54 -11.85
C ALA A 315 -4.79 -32.04 -10.44
N GLU A 316 -4.35 -33.24 -10.05
CA GLU A 316 -4.67 -33.79 -8.71
C GLU A 316 -4.18 -32.87 -7.58
N GLN A 317 -2.94 -32.41 -7.73
CA GLN A 317 -2.29 -31.43 -6.88
C GLN A 317 -1.68 -30.35 -7.75
N VAL A 318 -1.85 -29.09 -7.37
CA VAL A 318 -1.25 -27.94 -8.07
C VAL A 318 -0.33 -27.19 -7.11
N ILE A 319 0.91 -26.97 -7.55
CA ILE A 319 1.90 -26.15 -6.86
C ILE A 319 2.28 -24.98 -7.77
N LEU A 320 2.08 -23.76 -7.30
CA LEU A 320 2.55 -22.55 -7.96
C LEU A 320 3.62 -21.88 -7.09
N GLU A 321 4.82 -21.66 -7.63
CA GLU A 321 5.93 -21.10 -6.86
C GLU A 321 6.67 -19.98 -7.60
N ASN A 322 6.85 -18.84 -6.93
CA ASN A 322 7.65 -17.72 -7.43
C ASN A 322 7.14 -17.16 -8.77
N VAL A 323 5.85 -16.84 -8.81
CA VAL A 323 5.14 -16.37 -10.02
C VAL A 323 4.28 -15.14 -9.71
N ILE A 324 4.28 -14.18 -10.62
CA ILE A 324 3.38 -13.02 -10.65
C ILE A 324 2.33 -13.26 -11.73
N LEU A 325 1.05 -13.15 -11.38
CA LEU A 325 -0.06 -13.15 -12.34
C LEU A 325 -0.61 -11.73 -12.43
N VAL A 326 -0.60 -11.17 -13.63
CA VAL A 326 -1.04 -9.78 -13.89
C VAL A 326 -2.12 -9.77 -14.96
N ASP A 327 -3.24 -9.09 -14.69
CA ASP A 327 -4.24 -8.77 -15.71
C ASP A 327 -3.72 -7.72 -16.68
N HIS A 328 -3.71 -8.06 -17.96
CA HIS A 328 -3.33 -7.20 -19.08
C HIS A 328 -4.39 -7.16 -20.17
N SER A 329 -5.61 -7.64 -19.90
CA SER A 329 -6.71 -7.61 -20.86
C SER A 329 -6.85 -6.22 -21.51
N SER A 330 -6.61 -6.16 -22.82
CA SER A 330 -6.82 -4.97 -23.65
C SER A 330 -8.21 -5.06 -24.24
N ASN A 331 -9.08 -4.09 -23.94
CA ASN A 331 -10.46 -4.12 -24.39
C ASN A 331 -10.53 -3.93 -25.92
N SER A 332 -10.47 -5.02 -26.69
CA SER A 332 -10.77 -5.05 -28.11
C SER A 332 -11.57 -6.29 -28.46
N GLN A 333 -12.72 -6.47 -27.80
CA GLN A 333 -13.87 -7.13 -28.41
C GLN A 333 -15.14 -6.82 -27.60
N THR A 334 -16.06 -6.12 -28.25
CA THR A 334 -17.50 -6.16 -27.97
C THR A 334 -17.91 -7.60 -27.69
N GLN A 335 -18.17 -7.97 -26.43
CA GLN A 335 -18.84 -9.22 -26.13
C GLN A 335 -20.27 -9.15 -26.67
N SER A 336 -20.46 -9.72 -27.86
CA SER A 336 -21.75 -10.20 -28.29
C SER A 336 -22.25 -11.24 -27.27
N ASN A 337 -23.32 -10.86 -26.57
CA ASN A 337 -24.36 -11.73 -26.00
C ASN A 337 -24.14 -13.24 -26.22
N THR A 338 -23.67 -13.95 -25.19
CA THR A 338 -23.79 -15.42 -25.09
C THR A 338 -23.98 -15.86 -23.63
N GLY A 339 -25.24 -15.96 -23.19
CA GLY A 339 -25.68 -16.75 -22.04
C GLY A 339 -25.20 -16.31 -20.64
N PRO A 340 -25.75 -16.92 -19.57
CA PRO A 340 -25.23 -16.73 -18.22
C PRO A 340 -23.80 -17.30 -18.16
N LYS A 341 -22.82 -16.45 -17.80
CA LYS A 341 -21.46 -16.93 -17.49
C LYS A 341 -21.54 -17.90 -16.32
N ILE A 342 -21.16 -19.16 -16.57
CA ILE A 342 -21.28 -20.29 -15.61
C ILE A 342 -20.27 -20.15 -14.46
N GLN A 343 -19.21 -19.34 -14.62
CA GLN A 343 -18.10 -19.23 -13.68
C GLN A 343 -17.71 -17.75 -13.48
N PRO A 344 -17.46 -17.30 -12.24
CA PRO A 344 -16.98 -15.95 -11.97
C PRO A 344 -15.56 -15.75 -12.53
N PRO A 345 -15.24 -14.54 -13.01
CA PRO A 345 -13.93 -14.26 -13.60
C PRO A 345 -12.82 -14.26 -12.54
N ALA A 346 -11.70 -14.91 -12.85
CA ALA A 346 -10.51 -14.95 -12.00
C ALA A 346 -9.21 -14.84 -12.82
N LEU A 347 -8.09 -14.59 -12.16
CA LEU A 347 -6.74 -14.65 -12.76
C LEU A 347 -6.28 -16.10 -12.90
N LEU A 348 -6.48 -16.90 -11.85
CA LEU A 348 -6.14 -18.32 -11.81
C LEU A 348 -7.39 -19.16 -11.51
N ASN A 349 -7.77 -20.03 -12.44
CA ASN A 349 -8.77 -21.07 -12.26
C ASN A 349 -8.07 -22.39 -11.95
N VAL A 350 -8.28 -22.95 -10.76
CA VAL A 350 -7.72 -24.24 -10.35
C VAL A 350 -8.82 -25.25 -10.12
N THR A 351 -8.72 -26.41 -10.77
CA THR A 351 -9.45 -27.62 -10.39
C THR A 351 -8.46 -28.64 -9.85
N ALA A 352 -8.34 -28.76 -8.53
CA ALA A 352 -7.39 -29.62 -7.86
C ALA A 352 -7.88 -30.04 -6.47
N GLN A 353 -7.48 -31.22 -6.00
CA GLN A 353 -7.78 -31.65 -4.64
C GLN A 353 -6.90 -30.88 -3.63
N ASN A 354 -5.63 -30.68 -3.97
CA ASN A 354 -4.68 -29.93 -3.16
C ASN A 354 -4.09 -28.76 -3.95
N LEU A 355 -4.01 -27.58 -3.33
CA LEU A 355 -3.42 -26.39 -3.92
C LEU A 355 -2.38 -25.78 -2.97
N LEU A 356 -1.16 -25.62 -3.45
CA LEU A 356 -0.08 -24.92 -2.76
C LEU A 356 0.36 -23.71 -3.58
N LEU A 357 0.24 -22.51 -3.01
CA LEU A 357 0.76 -21.27 -3.56
C LEU A 357 1.93 -20.81 -2.70
N LYS A 358 3.09 -20.53 -3.31
CA LYS A 358 4.29 -20.10 -2.59
C LYS A 358 4.97 -18.94 -3.27
N SER A 359 5.12 -17.82 -2.58
CA SER A 359 5.79 -16.62 -3.12
C SER A 359 5.13 -16.13 -4.42
N CYS A 360 3.80 -16.08 -4.42
CA CYS A 360 3.01 -15.63 -5.58
C CYS A 360 2.54 -14.18 -5.42
N PHE A 361 2.27 -13.51 -6.53
CA PHE A 361 1.67 -12.17 -6.53
C PHE A 361 0.54 -12.12 -7.55
N PHE A 362 -0.65 -11.72 -7.12
CA PHE A 362 -1.81 -11.58 -7.98
C PHE A 362 -2.16 -10.10 -8.09
N ALA A 363 -2.17 -9.57 -9.32
CA ALA A 363 -2.40 -8.15 -9.58
C ALA A 363 -3.45 -7.93 -10.66
N GLN A 364 -4.41 -7.06 -10.37
CA GLN A 364 -5.18 -6.36 -11.40
C GLN A 364 -4.90 -4.87 -11.22
N LEU A 365 -4.15 -4.29 -12.15
CA LEU A 365 -3.75 -2.89 -12.08
C LEU A 365 -4.90 -2.01 -12.56
N ASP A 366 -5.39 -1.10 -11.72
CA ASP A 366 -6.27 0.01 -12.09
C ASP A 366 -5.53 0.92 -13.09
N GLN A 367 -5.54 0.55 -14.37
CA GLN A 367 -5.24 1.50 -15.43
C GLN A 367 -6.39 2.49 -15.45
N GLN A 368 -6.12 3.79 -15.55
CA GLN A 368 -7.14 4.83 -15.65
C GLN A 368 -8.11 4.54 -16.81
N ARG A 369 -9.14 3.75 -16.56
CA ARG A 369 -10.09 3.20 -17.51
C ARG A 369 -11.50 3.55 -17.01
N SER A 370 -12.40 3.76 -17.95
CA SER A 370 -13.76 4.20 -17.65
C SER A 370 -14.52 3.14 -16.84
N PRO A 371 -15.28 3.52 -15.78
CA PRO A 371 -15.88 2.58 -14.81
C PRO A 371 -16.89 1.56 -15.36
N THR A 372 -17.33 1.72 -16.61
CA THR A 372 -18.50 1.02 -17.15
C THR A 372 -18.17 -0.27 -17.93
N THR A 373 -16.90 -0.67 -18.02
CA THR A 373 -16.47 -1.82 -18.86
C THR A 373 -15.41 -2.72 -18.21
N GLU A 374 -15.13 -2.56 -16.92
CA GLU A 374 -14.07 -3.33 -16.25
C GLU A 374 -14.58 -4.69 -15.75
N ILE A 375 -13.87 -5.76 -16.11
CA ILE A 375 -14.12 -7.09 -15.57
C ILE A 375 -13.28 -7.21 -14.29
N ASN A 376 -13.93 -7.10 -13.15
CA ASN A 376 -13.25 -7.34 -11.88
C ASN A 376 -13.01 -8.85 -11.73
N ARG A 377 -11.75 -9.25 -11.52
CA ARG A 377 -11.38 -10.66 -11.36
C ARG A 377 -11.04 -10.99 -9.91
N SER A 378 -11.38 -12.19 -9.48
CA SER A 378 -10.80 -12.78 -8.26
C SER A 378 -9.37 -13.24 -8.54
N ALA A 379 -8.51 -13.33 -7.52
CA ALA A 379 -7.14 -13.81 -7.74
C ALA A 379 -7.13 -15.32 -8.04
N VAL A 380 -7.79 -16.11 -7.19
CA VAL A 380 -7.87 -17.56 -7.33
C VAL A 380 -9.33 -18.00 -7.29
N TYR A 381 -9.74 -18.78 -8.27
CA TYR A 381 -10.96 -19.59 -8.25
C TYR A 381 -10.59 -21.05 -8.08
N TRP A 382 -11.07 -21.69 -7.01
CA TRP A 382 -10.73 -23.07 -6.68
C TRP A 382 -11.95 -23.98 -6.65
N LYS A 383 -11.78 -25.16 -7.24
CA LYS A 383 -12.75 -26.26 -7.26
C LYS A 383 -12.06 -27.60 -6.98
N PRO A 384 -12.61 -28.46 -6.10
CA PRO A 384 -12.07 -29.80 -5.90
C PRO A 384 -12.34 -30.69 -7.12
N ILE A 385 -11.48 -31.69 -7.34
CA ILE A 385 -11.74 -32.73 -8.35
C ILE A 385 -12.88 -33.63 -7.90
N ASP A 386 -12.85 -34.06 -6.63
CA ASP A 386 -13.94 -34.81 -6.01
C ASP A 386 -14.82 -33.87 -5.17
N ALA A 387 -15.96 -33.48 -5.74
CA ALA A 387 -16.94 -32.63 -5.06
C ALA A 387 -17.58 -33.31 -3.83
N GLN A 388 -17.53 -34.64 -3.72
CA GLN A 388 -18.00 -35.38 -2.54
C GLN A 388 -16.95 -35.46 -1.42
N GLN A 389 -15.76 -34.89 -1.63
CA GLN A 389 -14.69 -34.76 -0.62
C GLN A 389 -14.22 -36.08 0.00
N ARG A 390 -14.30 -37.21 -0.70
CA ARG A 390 -13.95 -38.52 -0.12
C ARG A 390 -12.48 -38.62 0.28
N THR A 391 -11.61 -37.84 -0.35
CA THR A 391 -10.16 -37.85 -0.14
C THR A 391 -9.60 -36.66 0.64
N GLY A 392 -10.46 -35.74 1.13
CA GLY A 392 -10.01 -34.52 1.83
C GLY A 392 -9.30 -33.53 0.89
N SER A 393 -9.56 -32.23 1.00
CA SER A 393 -8.90 -31.20 0.18
C SER A 393 -8.18 -30.18 1.05
N HIS A 394 -6.94 -29.87 0.69
CA HIS A 394 -6.07 -29.00 1.45
C HIS A 394 -5.57 -27.82 0.61
N LEU A 395 -5.72 -26.61 1.15
CA LEU A 395 -5.26 -25.38 0.51
C LEU A 395 -4.22 -24.72 1.39
N GLU A 396 -3.04 -24.46 0.83
CA GLU A 396 -1.93 -23.83 1.52
C GLU A 396 -1.40 -22.65 0.71
N VAL A 397 -1.27 -21.50 1.35
CA VAL A 397 -0.79 -20.28 0.72
C VAL A 397 0.32 -19.69 1.60
N HIS A 398 1.48 -19.47 1.01
CA HIS A 398 2.68 -19.01 1.68
C HIS A 398 3.29 -17.81 0.96
N ASN A 399 3.62 -16.73 1.69
CA ASN A 399 4.35 -15.57 1.14
C ASN A 399 3.65 -14.94 -0.08
N THR A 400 2.32 -14.93 -0.12
CA THR A 400 1.55 -14.53 -1.31
C THR A 400 0.85 -13.20 -1.11
N VAL A 401 0.84 -12.36 -2.14
CA VAL A 401 0.17 -11.06 -2.15
C VAL A 401 -1.04 -11.08 -3.08
N PHE A 402 -2.14 -10.53 -2.60
CA PHE A 402 -3.40 -10.36 -3.33
C PHE A 402 -3.72 -8.87 -3.49
N ALA A 403 -3.63 -8.39 -4.72
CA ALA A 403 -3.96 -7.04 -5.14
C ALA A 403 -4.95 -7.09 -6.31
N VAL A 404 -6.14 -7.65 -6.04
CA VAL A 404 -7.27 -7.79 -6.97
C VAL A 404 -8.53 -7.14 -6.41
N PRO A 405 -9.47 -6.66 -7.25
CA PRO A 405 -10.68 -5.97 -6.79
C PRO A 405 -11.75 -6.89 -6.18
N GLU A 406 -11.88 -8.15 -6.65
CA GLU A 406 -12.86 -9.11 -6.09
C GLU A 406 -12.26 -9.92 -4.93
N HIS A 407 -12.36 -11.24 -4.95
CA HIS A 407 -11.94 -12.10 -3.85
C HIS A 407 -10.48 -12.51 -4.01
N ALA A 408 -9.73 -12.60 -2.90
CA ALA A 408 -8.40 -13.21 -2.95
C ALA A 408 -8.51 -14.71 -3.29
N ILE A 409 -9.42 -15.43 -2.63
CA ILE A 409 -9.70 -16.83 -2.94
C ILE A 409 -11.21 -17.06 -2.98
N TYR A 410 -11.71 -17.44 -4.15
CA TYR A 410 -13.08 -17.90 -4.38
C TYR A 410 -13.12 -19.43 -4.30
N LEU A 411 -13.85 -19.95 -3.33
CA LEU A 411 -13.99 -21.38 -3.03
C LEU A 411 -15.38 -21.84 -3.42
N THR A 412 -15.46 -22.74 -4.40
CA THR A 412 -16.74 -23.34 -4.82
C THR A 412 -17.31 -24.33 -3.79
N HIS A 413 -16.42 -24.94 -3.00
CA HIS A 413 -16.72 -25.93 -1.97
C HIS A 413 -15.86 -25.65 -0.75
N THR A 414 -16.25 -26.18 0.41
CA THR A 414 -15.50 -26.02 1.66
C THR A 414 -14.34 -27.02 1.74
N PRO A 415 -13.05 -26.61 1.73
CA PRO A 415 -11.96 -27.57 1.91
C PRO A 415 -11.89 -28.13 3.34
N GLN A 416 -11.19 -29.24 3.53
CA GLN A 416 -10.98 -29.82 4.86
C GLN A 416 -10.06 -28.94 5.72
N SER A 417 -9.00 -28.38 5.12
CA SER A 417 -8.16 -27.38 5.76
C SER A 417 -7.71 -26.29 4.80
N LEU A 418 -7.57 -25.08 5.33
CA LEU A 418 -7.04 -23.93 4.62
C LEU A 418 -6.01 -23.21 5.50
N SER A 419 -4.83 -22.95 4.95
CA SER A 419 -3.75 -22.25 5.65
C SER A 419 -3.28 -21.05 4.85
N LEU A 420 -3.27 -19.86 5.47
CA LEU A 420 -2.64 -18.65 4.93
C LEU A 420 -1.48 -18.26 5.85
N ASN A 421 -0.27 -18.31 5.32
CA ASN A 421 0.96 -18.05 6.06
C ASN A 421 1.76 -16.92 5.39
N ASN A 422 1.96 -15.82 6.12
CA ASN A 422 2.65 -14.61 5.62
C ASN A 422 2.03 -14.11 4.31
N CYS A 423 0.72 -13.84 4.33
CA CYS A 423 -0.01 -13.33 3.17
C CYS A 423 -0.39 -11.87 3.37
N LEU A 424 -0.42 -11.10 2.28
CA LEU A 424 -0.88 -9.71 2.28
C LEU A 424 -2.06 -9.57 1.32
N ASN A 425 -3.16 -9.01 1.81
CA ASN A 425 -4.32 -8.65 1.01
C ASN A 425 -4.55 -7.14 1.11
N ILE A 426 -4.72 -6.46 -0.04
CA ILE A 426 -4.72 -4.99 -0.12
C ILE A 426 -6.01 -4.42 -0.74
N THR A 427 -6.67 -5.14 -1.64
CA THR A 427 -7.75 -4.53 -2.47
C THR A 427 -8.98 -5.41 -2.65
N SER A 428 -9.03 -6.56 -2.00
CA SER A 428 -10.11 -7.52 -2.25
C SER A 428 -11.42 -7.18 -1.55
N HIS A 429 -12.53 -7.44 -2.25
CA HIS A 429 -13.88 -7.49 -1.70
C HIS A 429 -14.01 -8.48 -0.55
N SER A 430 -13.34 -9.64 -0.59
CA SER A 430 -13.10 -10.47 0.60
C SER A 430 -11.82 -11.29 0.47
N THR A 431 -11.26 -11.74 1.60
CA THR A 431 -10.08 -12.64 1.54
C THR A 431 -10.50 -14.04 1.11
N LEU A 432 -11.50 -14.61 1.79
CA LEU A 432 -12.06 -15.91 1.45
C LEU A 432 -13.54 -15.73 1.11
N PHE A 433 -13.96 -16.26 -0.02
CA PHE A 433 -15.37 -16.38 -0.40
C PHE A 433 -15.76 -17.83 -0.53
N PHE A 434 -16.81 -18.26 0.16
CA PHE A 434 -17.36 -19.61 0.04
C PHE A 434 -18.68 -19.54 -0.70
N GLU A 435 -18.72 -20.10 -1.91
CA GLU A 435 -19.95 -20.26 -2.67
C GLU A 435 -20.90 -21.26 -1.99
N ARG A 436 -20.33 -22.32 -1.40
CA ARG A 436 -21.05 -23.33 -0.62
C ARG A 436 -20.42 -23.43 0.77
N PRO A 437 -21.04 -22.83 1.79
CA PRO A 437 -20.54 -22.89 3.17
C PRO A 437 -20.55 -24.34 3.70
N PRO A 438 -19.83 -24.64 4.79
CA PRO A 438 -19.82 -25.99 5.37
C PRO A 438 -21.22 -26.41 5.81
N GLU A 439 -21.56 -27.67 5.55
CA GLU A 439 -22.81 -28.31 5.98
C GLU A 439 -22.65 -29.00 7.35
N ILE A 440 -23.75 -29.42 7.99
CA ILE A 440 -23.81 -29.90 9.40
C ILE A 440 -22.71 -30.90 9.83
N ASP A 441 -22.28 -31.80 8.95
CA ASP A 441 -21.27 -32.82 9.24
C ASP A 441 -19.84 -32.43 8.80
N GLN A 442 -19.66 -31.17 8.38
CA GLN A 442 -18.38 -30.62 7.95
C GLN A 442 -17.82 -29.65 8.99
N GLN A 443 -16.53 -29.84 9.29
CA GLN A 443 -15.74 -28.88 10.03
C GLN A 443 -14.55 -28.47 9.17
N ILE A 444 -14.41 -27.16 8.94
CA ILE A 444 -13.22 -26.60 8.28
C ILE A 444 -12.29 -25.99 9.34
N SER A 445 -11.01 -26.32 9.22
CA SER A 445 -9.94 -25.68 9.98
C SER A 445 -9.23 -24.64 9.12
N ILE A 446 -9.32 -23.38 9.51
CA ILE A 446 -8.63 -22.25 8.88
C ILE A 446 -7.51 -21.78 9.79
N SER A 447 -6.25 -21.95 9.36
CA SER A 447 -5.07 -21.48 10.08
C SER A 447 -4.53 -20.21 9.42
N LEU A 448 -4.52 -19.10 10.15
CA LEU A 448 -4.03 -17.81 9.68
C LEU A 448 -2.80 -17.43 10.51
N LYS A 449 -1.65 -17.40 9.87
CA LYS A 449 -0.40 -16.97 10.49
C LYS A 449 0.19 -15.88 9.62
N GLN A 450 0.62 -14.77 10.18
CA GLN A 450 1.36 -13.82 9.34
C GLN A 450 0.44 -12.96 8.44
N LEU A 451 -0.89 -13.13 8.51
CA LEU A 451 -1.83 -12.53 7.55
C LEU A 451 -2.03 -11.04 7.85
N THR A 452 -1.83 -10.21 6.83
CA THR A 452 -2.08 -8.77 6.88
C THR A 452 -3.17 -8.40 5.88
N LEU A 453 -4.26 -7.82 6.37
CA LEU A 453 -5.30 -7.16 5.58
C LEU A 453 -5.10 -5.65 5.68
N ARG A 454 -5.02 -4.95 4.55
CA ARG A 454 -4.86 -3.48 4.49
C ARG A 454 -5.98 -2.85 3.70
N ASN A 455 -6.88 -2.12 4.39
CA ASN A 455 -8.03 -1.47 3.78
C ASN A 455 -8.84 -2.42 2.86
N THR A 456 -9.07 -3.66 3.32
CA THR A 456 -9.79 -4.69 2.56
C THR A 456 -11.22 -4.89 3.05
N GLY A 457 -12.02 -5.61 2.26
CA GLY A 457 -13.27 -6.20 2.73
C GLY A 457 -13.07 -7.32 3.76
N PRO A 458 -14.13 -8.03 4.17
CA PRO A 458 -14.09 -9.00 5.25
C PRO A 458 -13.10 -10.16 4.99
N LEU A 459 -12.60 -10.74 6.08
CA LEU A 459 -11.77 -11.96 6.03
C LEU A 459 -12.52 -13.12 5.36
N LEU A 460 -13.77 -13.34 5.74
CA LEU A 460 -14.59 -14.46 5.31
C LEU A 460 -15.96 -13.94 4.85
N LEU A 461 -16.37 -14.34 3.65
CA LEU A 461 -17.71 -14.08 3.13
C LEU A 461 -18.33 -15.40 2.69
N LEU A 462 -19.52 -15.70 3.19
CA LEU A 462 -20.23 -16.96 2.93
C LEU A 462 -21.50 -16.67 2.11
N ASN A 463 -21.66 -17.35 0.98
CA ASN A 463 -22.89 -17.27 0.21
C ASN A 463 -23.95 -18.20 0.81
N TRP A 464 -24.76 -17.63 1.69
CA TRP A 464 -25.84 -18.34 2.36
C TRP A 464 -27.18 -18.13 1.64
N ALA A 465 -27.32 -18.70 0.44
CA ALA A 465 -28.53 -18.52 -0.36
C ALA A 465 -29.66 -19.51 0.03
N ASP A 466 -29.34 -20.72 0.47
CA ASP A 466 -30.32 -21.76 0.79
C ASP A 466 -30.56 -21.85 2.30
N GLN A 467 -31.75 -21.41 2.74
CA GLN A 467 -32.16 -21.43 4.14
C GLN A 467 -32.36 -22.85 4.72
N LYS A 468 -32.32 -23.90 3.88
CA LYS A 468 -32.49 -25.29 4.32
C LYS A 468 -31.18 -25.97 4.73
N ILE A 469 -30.04 -25.42 4.35
CA ILE A 469 -28.73 -25.98 4.71
C ILE A 469 -28.53 -25.71 6.20
N ILE A 470 -28.19 -26.73 6.98
CA ILE A 470 -27.80 -26.56 8.38
C ILE A 470 -26.29 -26.32 8.40
N PRO A 471 -25.79 -25.23 9.04
CA PRO A 471 -24.38 -24.89 9.01
C PRO A 471 -23.52 -25.91 9.74
N GLY A 472 -22.38 -26.23 9.14
CA GLY A 472 -21.27 -26.89 9.79
C GLY A 472 -20.44 -25.93 10.64
N ALA A 473 -19.29 -26.41 11.10
CA ALA A 473 -18.39 -25.65 11.96
C ALA A 473 -17.23 -25.02 11.18
N ILE A 474 -16.92 -23.76 11.48
CA ILE A 474 -15.71 -23.08 11.01
C ILE A 474 -14.83 -22.79 12.21
N GLN A 475 -13.66 -23.40 12.27
CA GLN A 475 -12.65 -23.12 13.28
C GLN A 475 -11.57 -22.24 12.65
N ILE A 476 -11.35 -21.05 13.22
CA ILE A 476 -10.30 -20.12 12.77
C ILE A 476 -9.28 -19.96 13.89
N GLU A 477 -8.03 -20.33 13.59
CA GLU A 477 -6.89 -20.06 14.46
C GLU A 477 -6.08 -18.92 13.85
N THR A 478 -5.80 -17.88 14.65
CA THR A 478 -5.02 -16.71 14.19
C THR A 478 -3.77 -16.55 15.03
N GLN A 479 -2.64 -16.32 14.35
CA GLN A 479 -1.36 -16.04 14.98
C GLN A 479 -0.73 -14.80 14.32
N ASP A 480 -0.57 -13.77 15.14
CA ASP A 480 0.07 -12.51 14.79
C ASP A 480 -0.56 -11.80 13.57
N CYS A 481 -1.85 -11.97 13.26
CA CYS A 481 -2.50 -11.31 12.12
C CYS A 481 -2.72 -9.80 12.33
N VAL A 482 -2.89 -9.05 11.23
CA VAL A 482 -3.31 -7.64 11.22
C VAL A 482 -4.55 -7.50 10.35
N PHE A 483 -5.62 -6.94 10.92
CA PHE A 483 -6.89 -6.74 10.23
C PHE A 483 -7.23 -5.25 10.18
N ASP A 484 -6.80 -4.58 9.11
CA ASP A 484 -7.23 -3.22 8.77
C ASP A 484 -8.32 -3.30 7.70
N LEU A 485 -9.58 -3.23 8.13
CA LEU A 485 -10.77 -3.44 7.30
C LEU A 485 -11.43 -2.11 6.94
N VAL A 486 -12.02 -2.02 5.73
CA VAL A 486 -12.84 -0.87 5.34
C VAL A 486 -14.08 -0.79 6.23
N GLN A 487 -14.52 0.41 6.58
CA GLN A 487 -15.68 0.60 7.48
C GLN A 487 -16.99 -0.04 6.98
N SER A 488 -17.15 -0.25 5.67
CA SER A 488 -18.29 -0.96 5.06
C SER A 488 -18.24 -2.48 5.22
N ALA A 489 -17.11 -3.03 5.67
CA ALA A 489 -16.89 -4.45 5.91
C ALA A 489 -17.19 -4.88 7.36
N LEU A 490 -17.36 -3.89 8.26
CA LEU A 490 -17.82 -4.05 9.64
C LEU A 490 -19.35 -3.99 9.67
#